data_AF-A0A7K0BSA7-F1
#
_entry.id   AF-A0A7K0BSA7-F1
#
_cell.length_a   1.000
_cell.length_b   1.000
_cell.length_c   1.000
_cell.angle_alpha   90.00
_cell.angle_beta   90.00
_cell.angle_gamma   90.00
#
_symmetry.space_group_name_H-M   'P 1'
#
loop_
_entity.id
_entity.type
_entity.pdbx_description
1 polymer ?
#
loop_
_entity_poly.entity_id
_entity_poly.type
_entity_poly.pdbx_seq_one_letter_code
_entity_poly.pdbx_strand_id
1 'polypeptide(L)'
;MASLRRNGLRIVSLGAATALVTAPLAAAPSEAALRKAARFTGTVRHGGFLELRKAKPTEPRGTERNKQIARALMRRYGWTSRRQFRCLELLWGRESGWSEHAHNSSSGAHGIPQALPGGKMASAGPDWRSNPRTQIKWGLRYVAARHGTPCGAWAHFQATGWY
;
A
#
# COMPACT_ATOMS: atom_id res chain seq x y z
N MET A 1 -66.09 5.23 35.01
CA MET A 1 -64.64 5.43 34.89
C MET A 1 -64.41 6.84 34.35
N ALA A 2 -63.90 7.76 35.19
CA ALA A 2 -63.43 9.11 34.85
C ALA A 2 -62.14 9.02 33.98
N SER A 3 -61.59 10.01 33.27
CA SER A 3 -61.69 11.47 33.30
C SER A 3 -61.13 12.03 31.97
N LEU A 4 -61.50 13.27 31.63
CA LEU A 4 -61.07 14.07 30.48
C LEU A 4 -60.07 15.16 30.92
N ARG A 5 -59.14 15.50 30.01
CA ARG A 5 -58.46 16.81 29.79
C ARG A 5 -57.18 17.22 30.58
N ARG A 6 -56.16 17.50 29.75
CA ARG A 6 -55.25 18.67 29.63
C ARG A 6 -54.06 18.89 30.59
N ASN A 7 -52.94 19.26 29.96
CA ASN A 7 -51.80 20.12 30.36
C ASN A 7 -50.46 19.39 30.18
N GLY A 8 -49.41 19.89 29.53
CA GLY A 8 -49.13 21.14 28.85
C GLY A 8 -47.63 21.18 28.49
N LEU A 9 -47.32 21.47 27.22
CA LEU A 9 -46.27 22.35 26.68
C LEU A 9 -44.95 22.57 27.46
N ARG A 10 -43.80 22.28 26.81
CA ARG A 10 -42.60 23.18 26.61
C ARG A 10 -41.48 22.42 25.88
N ILE A 11 -41.26 22.73 24.59
CA ILE A 11 -40.13 23.52 24.06
C ILE A 11 -38.77 22.90 24.44
N VAL A 12 -38.04 22.36 23.46
CA VAL A 12 -36.74 22.93 23.01
C VAL A 12 -36.54 22.57 21.54
N SER A 13 -36.67 23.58 20.68
CA SER A 13 -36.20 23.56 19.30
C SER A 13 -34.67 23.55 19.33
N LEU A 14 -34.01 22.52 18.79
CA LEU A 14 -32.60 22.62 18.41
C LEU A 14 -32.53 22.84 16.90
N GLY A 15 -32.03 24.02 16.55
CA GLY A 15 -31.85 24.47 15.18
C GLY A 15 -30.89 23.56 14.41
N ALA A 16 -31.28 23.24 13.18
CA ALA A 16 -30.37 22.75 12.17
C ALA A 16 -29.46 23.92 11.76
N ALA A 17 -28.23 23.94 12.28
CA ALA A 17 -27.21 24.87 11.83
C ALA A 17 -26.68 24.43 10.46
N THR A 18 -26.98 25.24 9.45
CA THR A 18 -26.43 25.15 8.09
C THR A 18 -24.94 25.45 8.13
N ALA A 19 -24.09 24.43 8.00
CA ALA A 19 -22.66 24.62 7.75
C ALA A 19 -22.39 24.46 6.25
N LEU A 20 -22.32 25.60 5.54
CA LEU A 20 -21.70 25.70 4.23
C LEU A 20 -20.21 25.40 4.38
N VAL A 21 -19.77 24.20 3.99
CA VAL A 21 -18.35 23.89 3.84
C VAL A 21 -17.92 24.39 2.46
N THR A 22 -17.36 25.58 2.43
CA THR A 22 -16.61 26.11 1.29
C THR A 22 -15.30 25.35 1.17
N ALA A 23 -15.19 24.49 0.17
CA ALA A 23 -13.93 23.85 -0.20
C ALA A 23 -12.99 24.90 -0.84
N PRO A 24 -11.71 24.99 -0.44
CA PRO A 24 -10.76 25.84 -1.14
C PRO A 24 -10.42 25.23 -2.51
N LEU A 25 -10.68 26.03 -3.55
CA LEU A 25 -10.19 25.88 -4.91
C LEU A 25 -8.65 25.82 -4.89
N ALA A 26 -8.08 24.64 -5.15
CA ALA A 26 -6.64 24.47 -5.28
C ALA A 26 -6.13 25.31 -6.46
N ALA A 27 -5.30 26.31 -6.16
CA ALA A 27 -4.64 27.16 -7.14
C ALA A 27 -3.81 26.32 -8.12
N ALA A 28 -4.10 26.47 -9.40
CA ALA A 28 -3.24 26.01 -10.49
C ALA A 28 -1.90 26.78 -10.45
N PRO A 29 -0.76 26.13 -10.72
CA PRO A 29 0.53 26.80 -10.75
C PRO A 29 0.61 27.81 -11.90
N SER A 30 1.15 28.99 -11.62
CA SER A 30 1.32 30.08 -12.57
C SER A 30 2.39 29.78 -13.64
N GLU A 31 2.20 30.35 -14.85
CA GLU A 31 3.04 30.16 -16.05
C GLU A 31 4.53 30.57 -15.89
N ALA A 32 4.93 31.14 -14.75
CA ALA A 32 6.32 31.45 -14.45
C ALA A 32 7.21 30.20 -14.33
N ALA A 33 6.64 29.01 -14.09
CA ALA A 33 7.38 27.75 -13.98
C ALA A 33 7.82 27.15 -15.33
N LEU A 34 7.34 27.66 -16.48
CA LEU A 34 7.56 27.05 -17.81
C LEU A 34 8.74 27.64 -18.62
N ARG A 35 9.55 28.55 -18.06
CA ARG A 35 10.64 29.24 -18.82
C ARG A 35 12.05 28.72 -18.62
N LYS A 36 12.26 27.56 -17.97
CA LYS A 36 13.61 26.94 -17.87
C LYS A 36 13.77 25.66 -18.70
N ALA A 37 13.22 25.66 -19.92
CA ALA A 37 13.52 24.66 -20.94
C ALA A 37 14.07 25.37 -22.19
N ALA A 38 15.32 25.82 -22.12
CA ALA A 38 16.02 26.29 -23.31
C ALA A 38 17.51 26.00 -23.21
N ARG A 39 18.02 25.36 -24.28
CA ARG A 39 19.42 25.24 -24.72
C ARG A 39 20.19 24.04 -24.15
N PHE A 40 20.07 22.91 -24.83
CA PHE A 40 21.10 21.88 -24.87
C PHE A 40 21.74 21.88 -26.26
N THR A 41 22.73 22.75 -26.46
CA THR A 41 23.68 22.70 -27.58
C THR A 41 25.06 22.63 -26.96
N GLY A 42 25.65 21.43 -26.93
CA GLY A 42 26.95 21.19 -26.32
C GLY A 42 27.55 19.87 -26.81
N THR A 43 28.52 20.00 -27.70
CA THR A 43 29.34 19.00 -28.37
C THR A 43 29.97 17.94 -27.46
N VAL A 44 29.98 16.69 -27.93
CA VAL A 44 30.69 15.55 -27.32
C VAL A 44 32.20 15.75 -27.46
N ARG A 45 32.92 15.81 -26.34
CA ARG A 45 34.37 15.54 -26.27
C ARG A 45 34.70 14.74 -25.01
N HIS A 46 35.64 13.82 -25.18
CA HIS A 46 36.09 12.80 -24.23
C HIS A 46 36.67 13.39 -22.94
N GLY A 47 36.52 12.66 -21.82
CA GLY A 47 37.26 12.90 -20.58
C GLY A 47 36.38 12.72 -19.36
N GLY A 48 36.67 11.69 -18.56
CA GLY A 48 35.82 11.25 -17.45
C GLY A 48 35.68 12.27 -16.31
N PHE A 49 34.57 12.15 -15.59
CA PHE A 49 34.46 12.50 -14.18
C PHE A 49 33.41 11.59 -13.54
N LEU A 50 33.82 10.88 -12.48
CA LEU A 50 32.94 10.16 -11.58
C LEU A 50 32.05 11.19 -10.85
N GLU A 51 30.87 11.48 -11.40
CA GLU A 51 29.87 12.25 -10.68
C GLU A 51 28.78 11.27 -10.19
N LEU A 52 28.90 10.87 -8.91
CA LEU A 52 27.84 10.18 -8.18
C LEU A 52 26.59 11.06 -8.18
N ARG A 53 25.73 10.85 -9.18
CA ARG A 53 24.35 11.32 -9.15
C ARG A 53 23.71 10.56 -7.99
N LYS A 54 23.44 11.24 -6.87
CA LYS A 54 22.68 10.69 -5.75
C LYS A 54 21.33 10.21 -6.30
N ALA A 55 21.27 8.93 -6.62
CA ALA A 55 20.06 8.27 -7.06
C ALA A 55 19.09 8.25 -5.87
N LYS A 56 17.86 8.72 -6.09
CA LYS A 56 16.68 8.34 -5.31
C LYS A 56 16.73 6.81 -5.10
N PRO A 57 16.38 6.24 -3.93
CA PRO A 57 16.48 4.79 -3.71
C PRO A 57 15.78 4.06 -4.85
N THR A 58 16.59 3.49 -5.75
CA THR A 58 16.11 2.64 -6.81
C THR A 58 15.76 1.34 -6.13
N GLU A 59 14.48 1.15 -5.85
CA GLU A 59 13.89 -0.17 -5.67
C GLU A 59 14.61 -1.14 -6.61
N PRO A 60 15.31 -2.18 -6.10
CA PRO A 60 16.01 -3.12 -6.95
C PRO A 60 15.03 -3.61 -8.02
N ARG A 61 15.42 -3.70 -9.29
CA ARG A 61 14.50 -4.10 -10.38
C ARG A 61 13.68 -5.37 -10.07
N GLY A 62 14.17 -6.25 -9.20
CA GLY A 62 13.45 -7.40 -8.66
C GLY A 62 12.20 -7.06 -7.83
N THR A 63 12.22 -6.02 -6.98
CA THR A 63 11.08 -5.67 -6.11
C THR A 63 9.88 -5.17 -6.91
N GLU A 64 10.10 -4.38 -7.97
CA GLU A 64 9.01 -3.96 -8.86
C GLU A 64 8.45 -5.14 -9.68
N ARG A 65 9.29 -6.09 -10.10
CA ARG A 65 8.81 -7.34 -10.74
C ARG A 65 7.91 -8.14 -9.78
N ASN A 66 8.27 -8.22 -8.50
CA ASN A 66 7.47 -8.90 -7.48
C ASN A 66 6.12 -8.20 -7.26
N LYS A 67 6.13 -6.86 -7.21
CA LYS A 67 4.91 -6.03 -7.17
C LYS A 67 3.99 -6.28 -8.36
N GLN A 68 4.53 -6.41 -9.57
CA GLN A 68 3.77 -6.75 -10.78
C GLN A 68 3.12 -8.14 -10.70
N ILE A 69 3.86 -9.13 -10.21
CA ILE A 69 3.33 -10.48 -9.97
C ILE A 69 2.17 -10.44 -8.96
N ALA A 70 2.33 -9.69 -7.87
CA ALA A 70 1.26 -9.51 -6.88
C ALA A 70 0.02 -8.86 -7.49
N ARG A 71 0.16 -7.74 -8.22
CA ARG A 71 -0.97 -7.12 -8.95
C ARG A 71 -1.68 -8.11 -9.86
N ALA A 72 -0.92 -8.97 -10.54
CA ALA A 72 -1.48 -9.99 -11.42
C ALA A 72 -2.28 -11.06 -10.67
N LEU A 73 -1.74 -11.55 -9.54
CA LEU A 73 -2.37 -12.60 -8.74
C LEU A 73 -3.55 -12.09 -7.90
N MET A 74 -3.52 -10.83 -7.46
CA MET A 74 -4.62 -10.20 -6.71
C MET A 74 -5.94 -10.19 -7.48
N ARG A 75 -5.90 -10.17 -8.82
CA ARG A 75 -7.11 -10.26 -9.66
C ARG A 75 -7.92 -11.52 -9.41
N ARG A 76 -7.27 -12.63 -9.02
CA ARG A 76 -7.94 -13.91 -8.70
C ARG A 76 -8.82 -13.83 -7.44
N TYR A 77 -8.59 -12.83 -6.59
CA TYR A 77 -9.33 -12.58 -5.36
C TYR A 77 -10.34 -11.43 -5.51
N GLY A 78 -10.51 -10.88 -6.72
CA GLY A 78 -11.32 -9.67 -6.94
C GLY A 78 -10.71 -8.37 -6.39
N TRP A 79 -9.46 -8.40 -5.91
CA TRP A 79 -8.77 -7.23 -5.36
C TRP A 79 -8.12 -6.40 -6.47
N THR A 80 -8.93 -5.83 -7.35
CA THR A 80 -8.47 -5.08 -8.54
C THR A 80 -8.27 -3.59 -8.28
N SER A 81 -8.80 -3.06 -7.18
CA SER A 81 -8.72 -1.63 -6.89
C SER A 81 -7.30 -1.20 -6.49
N ARG A 82 -6.93 0.02 -6.90
CA ARG A 82 -5.65 0.64 -6.54
C ARG A 82 -5.43 0.68 -5.02
N ARG A 83 -6.51 0.87 -4.26
CA ARG A 83 -6.50 0.90 -2.79
C ARG A 83 -6.03 -0.44 -2.21
N GLN A 84 -6.55 -1.57 -2.70
CA GLN A 84 -6.14 -2.89 -2.21
C GLN A 84 -4.66 -3.15 -2.47
N PHE A 85 -4.18 -2.83 -3.67
CA PHE A 85 -2.76 -2.97 -3.97
C PHE A 85 -1.89 -2.06 -3.09
N ARG A 86 -2.31 -0.81 -2.83
CA ARG A 86 -1.56 0.10 -1.95
C ARG A 86 -1.43 -0.44 -0.52
N CYS A 87 -2.49 -1.03 0.03
CA CYS A 87 -2.44 -1.68 1.34
C CYS A 87 -1.44 -2.83 1.37
N LEU A 88 -1.45 -3.70 0.34
CA LEU A 88 -0.48 -4.79 0.22
C LEU A 88 0.95 -4.27 0.05
N GLU A 89 1.13 -3.22 -0.74
CA GLU A 89 2.42 -2.56 -0.98
C GLU A 89 3.06 -2.08 0.32
N LEU A 90 2.28 -1.41 1.16
CA LEU A 90 2.74 -0.94 2.46
C LEU A 90 3.05 -2.11 3.40
N LEU A 91 2.15 -3.10 3.45
CA LEU A 91 2.29 -4.27 4.31
C LEU A 91 3.58 -5.03 4.01
N TRP A 92 3.71 -5.60 2.81
CA TRP A 92 4.91 -6.37 2.44
C TRP A 92 6.16 -5.49 2.25
N GLY A 93 5.97 -4.19 2.06
CA GLY A 93 7.06 -3.22 2.13
C GLY A 93 7.72 -3.18 3.51
N ARG A 94 6.94 -3.25 4.61
CA ARG A 94 7.49 -3.32 5.96
C ARG A 94 8.05 -4.70 6.31
N GLU A 95 7.44 -5.76 5.80
CA GLU A 95 7.88 -7.13 6.07
C GLU A 95 9.25 -7.44 5.47
N SER A 96 9.45 -7.12 4.19
CA SER A 96 10.59 -7.63 3.42
C SER A 96 11.19 -6.62 2.45
N GLY A 97 10.61 -5.41 2.35
CA GLY A 97 10.92 -4.52 1.25
C GLY A 97 10.65 -5.17 -0.12
N TRP A 98 9.67 -6.08 -0.20
CA TRP A 98 9.34 -6.84 -1.42
C TRP A 98 10.44 -7.80 -1.93
N SER A 99 11.43 -8.16 -1.10
CA SER A 99 12.48 -9.12 -1.46
C SER A 99 12.03 -10.57 -1.23
N GLU A 100 12.14 -11.41 -2.26
CA GLU A 100 11.92 -12.86 -2.17
C GLU A 100 13.00 -13.60 -1.38
N HIS A 101 14.13 -12.95 -1.13
CA HIS A 101 15.24 -13.50 -0.36
C HIS A 101 15.32 -12.93 1.05
N ALA A 102 14.38 -12.07 1.45
CA ALA A 102 14.35 -11.54 2.82
C ALA A 102 14.26 -12.69 3.82
N HIS A 103 15.23 -12.77 4.73
CA HIS A 103 15.28 -13.80 5.74
C HIS A 103 15.68 -13.21 7.08
N ASN A 104 14.90 -13.50 8.11
CA ASN A 104 15.22 -13.13 9.47
C ASN A 104 15.83 -14.34 10.17
N SER A 105 17.15 -14.31 10.41
CA SER A 105 17.88 -15.45 11.02
C SER A 105 17.46 -15.74 12.46
N SER A 106 16.92 -14.76 13.18
CA SER A 106 16.49 -14.96 14.58
C SER A 106 15.14 -15.67 14.65
N SER A 107 14.18 -15.30 13.81
CA SER A 107 12.83 -15.91 13.83
C SER A 107 12.67 -17.05 12.82
N GLY A 108 13.45 -17.09 11.75
CA GLY A 108 13.27 -17.99 10.61
C GLY A 108 12.19 -17.53 9.62
N ALA A 109 11.66 -16.32 9.77
CA ALA A 109 10.73 -15.73 8.80
C ALA A 109 11.41 -15.57 7.43
N HIS A 110 10.65 -15.82 6.34
CA HIS A 110 11.24 -15.85 5.00
C HIS A 110 10.32 -15.31 3.91
N GLY A 111 10.96 -14.69 2.90
CA GLY A 111 10.37 -14.26 1.65
C GLY A 111 9.54 -12.98 1.75
N ILE A 112 8.85 -12.66 0.65
CA ILE A 112 8.04 -11.45 0.53
C ILE A 112 7.02 -11.30 1.67
N PRO A 113 6.23 -12.34 2.03
CA PRO A 113 5.23 -12.21 3.09
C PRO A 113 5.79 -12.43 4.50
N GLN A 114 7.10 -12.70 4.66
CA GLN A 114 7.75 -13.10 5.92
C GLN A 114 7.02 -14.28 6.61
N ALA A 115 6.82 -15.37 5.88
CA ALA A 115 6.13 -16.55 6.42
C ALA A 115 6.93 -17.20 7.56
N LEU A 116 6.24 -17.58 8.66
CA LEU A 116 6.85 -18.21 9.83
C LEU A 116 6.17 -19.57 10.17
N PRO A 117 6.92 -20.70 10.11
CA PRO A 117 8.20 -20.85 9.43
C PRO A 117 8.05 -20.71 7.90
N GLY A 118 9.13 -20.28 7.23
CA GLY A 118 9.14 -20.08 5.77
C GLY A 118 8.66 -21.30 4.97
N GLY A 119 8.94 -22.51 5.47
CA GLY A 119 8.53 -23.78 4.88
C GLY A 119 7.03 -23.95 4.65
N LYS A 120 6.17 -23.17 5.32
CA LYS A 120 4.71 -23.17 5.05
C LYS A 120 4.39 -22.81 3.59
N MET A 121 5.26 -22.04 2.93
CA MET A 121 5.12 -21.66 1.53
C MET A 121 5.27 -22.84 0.56
N ALA A 122 5.81 -23.99 1.00
CA ALA A 122 5.88 -25.22 0.19
C ALA A 122 4.49 -25.69 -0.30
N SER A 123 3.44 -25.39 0.45
CA SER A 123 2.05 -25.67 0.06
C SER A 123 1.55 -24.87 -1.16
N ALA A 124 2.31 -23.85 -1.60
CA ALA A 124 2.04 -23.10 -2.82
C ALA A 124 2.93 -23.53 -4.01
N GLY A 125 4.04 -24.23 -3.74
CA GLY A 125 5.03 -24.71 -4.71
C GLY A 125 6.34 -25.15 -4.03
N PRO A 126 7.06 -26.16 -4.57
CA PRO A 126 8.29 -26.67 -3.96
C PRO A 126 9.48 -25.68 -4.03
N ASP A 127 9.42 -24.71 -4.92
CA ASP A 127 10.43 -23.68 -5.20
C ASP A 127 10.28 -22.41 -4.34
N TRP A 128 9.58 -22.53 -3.20
CA TRP A 128 9.19 -21.39 -2.35
C TRP A 128 10.34 -20.54 -1.82
N ARG A 129 11.55 -21.08 -1.70
CA ARG A 129 12.72 -20.35 -1.15
C ARG A 129 13.21 -19.22 -2.05
N SER A 130 12.93 -19.28 -3.35
CA SER A 130 13.49 -18.32 -4.31
C SER A 130 12.50 -17.89 -5.38
N ASN A 131 11.32 -18.53 -5.49
CA ASN A 131 10.32 -18.13 -6.46
C ASN A 131 9.34 -17.10 -5.87
N PRO A 132 9.40 -15.81 -6.28
CA PRO A 132 8.47 -14.79 -5.78
C PRO A 132 7.02 -15.11 -6.10
N ARG A 133 6.72 -15.78 -7.22
CA ARG A 133 5.34 -16.17 -7.56
C ARG A 133 4.77 -17.16 -6.55
N THR A 134 5.58 -18.12 -6.11
CA THR A 134 5.19 -19.11 -5.09
C THR A 134 4.95 -18.43 -3.75
N GLN A 135 5.87 -17.55 -3.34
CA GLN A 135 5.75 -16.79 -2.09
C GLN A 135 4.51 -15.88 -2.09
N ILE A 136 4.29 -15.11 -3.17
CA ILE A 136 3.14 -14.22 -3.32
C ILE A 136 1.84 -15.02 -3.35
N LYS A 137 1.78 -16.16 -4.04
CA LYS A 137 0.59 -17.02 -4.06
C LYS A 137 0.21 -17.48 -2.65
N TRP A 138 1.20 -17.92 -1.87
CA TRP A 138 0.99 -18.29 -0.48
C TRP A 138 0.54 -17.10 0.37
N GLY A 139 1.24 -15.96 0.27
CA GLY A 139 0.95 -14.76 1.05
C GLY A 139 -0.44 -14.19 0.79
N LEU A 140 -0.88 -14.13 -0.48
CA LEU A 140 -2.24 -13.69 -0.82
C LEU A 140 -3.31 -14.63 -0.26
N ARG A 141 -3.06 -15.95 -0.25
CA ARG A 141 -3.98 -16.92 0.36
C ARG A 141 -4.07 -16.71 1.87
N TYR A 142 -2.93 -16.45 2.53
CA TYR A 142 -2.90 -16.12 3.96
C TYR A 142 -3.70 -14.84 4.26
N VAL A 143 -3.48 -13.77 3.49
CA VAL A 143 -4.23 -12.51 3.62
C VAL A 143 -5.73 -12.74 3.48
N ALA A 144 -6.15 -13.51 2.47
CA ALA A 144 -7.56 -13.84 2.26
C ALA A 144 -8.14 -14.60 3.46
N ALA A 145 -7.45 -15.63 3.94
CA ALA A 145 -7.95 -16.50 5.00
C ALA A 145 -7.99 -15.82 6.38
N ARG A 146 -7.04 -14.92 6.68
CA ARG A 146 -6.93 -14.29 8.01
C ARG A 146 -7.55 -12.91 8.12
N HIS A 147 -7.55 -12.13 7.03
CA HIS A 147 -7.96 -10.72 7.08
C HIS A 147 -9.00 -10.35 6.02
N GLY A 148 -9.39 -11.30 5.17
CA GLY A 148 -10.36 -11.10 4.09
C GLY A 148 -9.85 -10.28 2.92
N THR A 149 -9.11 -9.19 3.15
CA THR A 149 -8.54 -8.32 2.10
C THR A 149 -7.18 -7.73 2.50
N PRO A 150 -6.35 -7.28 1.53
CA PRO A 150 -5.10 -6.58 1.82
C PRO A 150 -5.27 -5.35 2.72
N CYS A 151 -6.34 -4.57 2.53
CA CYS A 151 -6.61 -3.45 3.42
C CYS A 151 -7.09 -3.86 4.81
N GLY A 152 -7.76 -5.01 4.94
CA GLY A 152 -8.05 -5.62 6.25
C GLY A 152 -6.76 -6.01 6.97
N ALA A 153 -5.82 -6.64 6.26
CA ALA A 153 -4.52 -7.01 6.81
C ALA A 153 -3.70 -5.78 7.22
N TRP A 154 -3.66 -4.74 6.38
CA TRP A 154 -2.96 -3.50 6.70
C TRP A 154 -3.58 -2.78 7.91
N ALA A 155 -4.91 -2.71 8.02
CA ALA A 155 -5.57 -2.12 9.18
C ALA A 155 -5.26 -2.89 10.47
N HIS A 156 -5.26 -4.23 10.39
CA HIS A 156 -4.85 -5.07 11.52
C HIS A 156 -3.39 -4.80 11.93
N PHE A 157 -2.47 -4.76 10.97
CA PHE A 157 -1.07 -4.41 11.21
C PHE A 157 -0.92 -3.04 11.88
N GLN A 158 -1.68 -2.03 11.45
CA GLN A 158 -1.64 -0.71 12.09
C GLN A 158 -2.11 -0.73 13.55
N ALA A 159 -3.01 -1.65 13.91
CA ALA A 159 -3.53 -1.78 15.26
C ALA A 159 -2.64 -2.61 16.19
N THR A 160 -1.98 -3.65 15.66
CA THR A 160 -1.32 -4.68 16.50
C THR A 160 0.19 -4.81 16.27
N GLY A 161 0.70 -4.25 15.16
CA GLY A 161 2.09 -4.39 14.74
C GLY A 161 2.41 -5.70 14.00
N TRP A 162 1.42 -6.56 13.73
CA TRP A 162 1.58 -7.83 13.00
C TRP A 162 0.35 -8.13 12.11
N TYR A 163 0.47 -9.05 11.15
CA TYR A 163 -0.66 -9.54 10.34
C TYR A 163 -0.62 -11.06 10.18
#